data_AF-A0A268BQP3-F1
#
_entry.id   AF-A0A268BQP3-F1
#
_cell.length_a   1.000
_cell.length_b   1.000
_cell.length_c   1.000
_cell.angle_alpha   90.00
_cell.angle_beta   90.00
_cell.angle_gamma   90.00
#
_symmetry.space_group_name_H-M   'P 1'
#
loop_
_entity.id
_entity.type
_entity.pdbx_description
1 polymer ?
#
loop_
_entity_poly.entity_id
_entity_poly.type
_entity_poly.pdbx_seq_one_letter_code
_entity_poly.pdbx_strand_id
1 'polypeptide(L)'
;MIMEELEKLKRQIEAREDLLPLCNDKRLKVFIEWEDDHFDLHIDRSSLTTPATKPYGFLYIRTDERTLHQLLAGQVQLRSLCDRQVVEGDYQHILLMEALLFLGARGSL
;
A
#
# COMPACT_ATOMS: atom_id res chain seq x y z
N MET A 1 -4.00 4.12 17.20
CA MET A 1 -4.51 5.13 16.23
C MET A 1 -4.26 4.64 14.81
N ILE A 2 -5.11 4.98 13.84
CA ILE A 2 -4.95 4.54 12.44
C ILE A 2 -3.61 4.94 11.82
N MET A 3 -3.10 6.13 12.16
CA MET A 3 -1.80 6.62 11.73
C MET A 3 -0.64 5.72 12.19
N GLU A 4 -0.70 5.20 13.42
CA GLU A 4 0.33 4.30 13.97
C GLU A 4 0.34 2.96 13.23
N GLU A 5 -0.84 2.46 12.82
CA GLU A 5 -0.96 1.23 12.03
C GLU A 5 -0.39 1.42 10.62
N LEU A 6 -0.62 2.58 10.01
CA LEU A 6 -0.08 2.95 8.70
C LEU A 6 1.45 3.15 8.73
N GLU A 7 1.97 3.82 9.77
CA GLU A 7 3.42 3.93 9.99
C GLU A 7 4.07 2.57 10.22
N LYS A 8 3.41 1.69 10.99
CA LYS A 8 3.88 0.32 11.22
C LYS A 8 3.92 -0.46 9.91
N LEU A 9 2.87 -0.39 9.09
CA LEU A 9 2.83 -1.00 7.76
C LEU A 9 3.99 -0.52 6.89
N LYS A 10 4.22 0.80 6.84
CA LYS A 10 5.35 1.39 6.10
C LYS A 10 6.68 0.80 6.54
N ARG A 11 6.97 0.78 7.85
CA ARG A 11 8.22 0.22 8.40
C ARG A 11 8.37 -1.26 8.07
N GLN A 12 7.30 -2.05 8.11
CA GLN A 12 7.33 -3.46 7.75
C GLN A 12 7.68 -3.67 6.28
N ILE A 13 7.08 -2.90 5.37
CA ILE A 13 7.41 -2.93 3.94
C ILE A 13 8.89 -2.54 3.74
N GLU A 14 9.35 -1.48 4.42
CA GLU A 14 10.72 -0.96 4.39
C GLU A 14 11.78 -1.88 5.03
N ALA A 15 11.39 -2.89 5.81
CA ALA A 15 12.33 -3.84 6.41
C ALA A 15 12.45 -5.19 5.66
N ARG A 16 11.50 -5.51 4.77
CA ARG A 16 11.38 -6.84 4.16
C ARG A 16 12.15 -6.95 2.84
N GLU A 17 13.33 -7.56 2.88
CA GLU A 17 14.18 -7.84 1.71
C GLU A 17 13.61 -8.98 0.82
N ASP A 18 12.84 -9.90 1.36
CA ASP A 18 12.22 -10.99 0.59
C ASP A 18 11.10 -10.51 -0.36
N LEU A 19 10.59 -9.29 -0.16
CA LEU A 19 9.67 -8.61 -1.08
C LEU A 19 10.41 -7.92 -2.24
N LEU A 20 11.76 -7.92 -2.23
CA LEU A 20 12.58 -7.32 -3.29
C LEU A 20 12.22 -7.81 -4.70
N PRO A 21 11.91 -9.10 -4.97
CA PRO A 21 11.54 -9.52 -6.31
C PRO A 21 10.18 -9.00 -6.78
N LEU A 22 9.25 -8.72 -5.85
CA LEU A 22 7.90 -8.20 -6.17
C LEU A 22 7.92 -6.68 -6.40
N CYS A 23 8.82 -5.99 -5.71
CA CYS A 23 9.00 -4.54 -5.78
C CYS A 23 10.16 -4.10 -6.69
N ASN A 24 11.02 -5.04 -7.12
CA ASN A 24 12.07 -4.77 -8.11
C ASN A 24 11.42 -4.19 -9.36
N ASP A 25 11.93 -3.05 -9.82
CA ASP A 25 11.39 -2.22 -10.90
C ASP A 25 10.07 -1.46 -10.65
N LYS A 26 9.41 -1.60 -9.49
CA LYS A 26 8.16 -0.89 -9.21
C LYS A 26 8.38 0.27 -8.24
N ARG A 27 8.22 1.49 -8.77
CA ARG A 27 8.12 2.72 -7.99
C ARG A 27 6.63 3.05 -7.89
N LEU A 28 6.07 3.03 -6.69
CA LEU A 28 4.63 3.26 -6.47
C LEU A 28 4.43 4.29 -5.38
N LYS A 29 3.61 5.29 -5.66
CA LYS A 29 3.07 6.20 -4.65
C LYS A 29 1.63 5.81 -4.37
N VAL A 30 1.32 5.53 -3.11
CA VAL A 30 -0.02 5.20 -2.64
C VAL A 30 -0.52 6.35 -1.78
N PHE A 31 -1.64 6.93 -2.16
CA PHE A 31 -2.33 8.00 -1.44
C PHE A 31 -3.56 7.39 -0.78
N ILE A 32 -3.64 7.45 0.54
CA ILE A 32 -4.74 6.91 1.31
C ILE A 32 -5.45 8.09 1.98
N GLU A 33 -6.72 8.31 1.64
CA GLU A 33 -7.56 9.36 2.21
C GLU A 33 -8.72 8.74 2.98
N TRP A 34 -8.97 9.21 4.19
CA TRP A 34 -10.16 8.87 4.97
C TRP A 34 -10.66 10.10 5.73
N GLU A 35 -11.95 10.41 5.58
CA GLU A 35 -12.56 11.60 6.18
C GLU A 35 -11.77 12.89 5.82
N ASP A 36 -11.22 13.59 6.81
CA ASP A 36 -10.39 14.80 6.64
C ASP A 36 -8.88 14.52 6.70
N ASP A 37 -8.48 13.24 6.84
CA ASP A 37 -7.11 12.79 7.00
C ASP A 37 -6.56 12.12 5.73
N HIS A 38 -5.22 12.07 5.63
CA HIS A 38 -4.53 11.37 4.55
C HIS A 38 -3.19 10.76 5.01
N PHE A 39 -2.71 9.79 4.23
CA PHE A 39 -1.42 9.15 4.40
C PHE A 39 -0.78 8.80 3.06
N ASP A 40 0.47 9.21 2.89
CA ASP A 40 1.26 8.96 1.70
C ASP A 40 2.27 7.84 1.96
N LEU A 41 2.12 6.74 1.24
CA LEU A 41 3.06 5.62 1.24
C LEU A 41 3.88 5.63 -0.04
N HIS A 42 5.19 5.73 0.11
CA HIS A 42 6.15 5.64 -0.98
C HIS A 42 6.82 4.27 -0.98
N ILE A 43 6.58 3.50 -2.03
CA ILE A 43 7.26 2.23 -2.29
C ILE A 43 8.30 2.52 -3.38
N ASP A 44 9.54 2.74 -2.94
CA ASP A 44 10.68 2.94 -3.81
C ASP A 44 11.88 2.17 -3.25
N ARG A 45 12.25 1.08 -3.91
CA ARG A 45 13.41 0.27 -3.57
C ARG A 45 14.29 0.15 -4.82
N SER A 46 15.00 1.23 -5.14
CA SER A 46 16.03 1.19 -6.18
C SER A 46 17.20 0.31 -5.72
N SER A 47 17.43 -0.83 -6.38
CA SER A 47 18.67 -1.57 -6.21
C SER A 47 19.85 -0.73 -6.71
N LEU A 48 20.94 -0.72 -5.95
CA LEU A 48 22.19 0.06 -6.08
C LEU A 48 22.96 -0.01 -7.43
N THR A 49 22.36 -0.47 -8.53
CA THR A 49 23.12 -0.80 -9.77
C THR A 49 22.57 -0.21 -11.06
N THR A 50 21.44 0.50 -11.08
CA THR A 50 21.04 1.29 -12.26
C THR A 50 20.05 2.37 -11.85
N PRO A 51 20.23 3.64 -12.23
CA PRO A 51 19.24 4.67 -11.91
C PRO A 51 17.93 4.29 -12.59
N ALA A 52 16.92 3.92 -11.79
CA ALA A 52 15.61 3.54 -12.29
C ALA A 52 14.97 4.77 -12.95
N THR A 53 15.05 4.84 -14.28
CA THR A 53 14.45 5.89 -15.12
C THR A 53 12.93 5.75 -15.26
N LYS A 54 12.32 4.74 -14.63
CA LYS A 54 10.86 4.52 -14.69
C LYS A 54 10.13 5.57 -13.84
N PRO A 55 9.03 6.17 -14.36
CA PRO A 55 8.17 7.05 -13.58
C PRO A 55 7.47 6.27 -12.46
N TYR A 56 7.02 6.98 -11.43
CA TYR A 56 6.17 6.38 -10.41
C TYR A 56 4.82 5.97 -11.00
N GLY A 57 4.36 4.77 -10.64
CA GLY A 57 2.94 4.45 -10.64
C GLY A 57 2.22 5.15 -9.50
N PHE A 58 0.91 5.33 -9.65
CA PHE A 58 0.05 5.96 -8.66
C PHE A 58 -1.09 5.00 -8.29
N LEU A 59 -1.43 5.00 -7.00
CA LEU A 59 -2.61 4.34 -6.45
C LEU A 59 -3.27 5.30 -5.46
N TYR A 60 -4.54 5.61 -5.68
CA TYR A 60 -5.36 6.43 -4.80
C TYR A 60 -6.41 5.55 -4.15
N ILE A 61 -6.53 5.62 -2.84
CA ILE A 61 -7.48 4.88 -2.02
C ILE A 61 -8.23 5.90 -1.19
N ARG A 62 -9.50 6.15 -1.51
CA ARG A 62 -10.39 6.97 -0.68
C ARG A 62 -11.42 6.07 -0.02
N THR A 63 -11.50 6.11 1.30
CA THR A 63 -12.32 5.20 2.10
C THR A 63 -12.78 5.85 3.40
N ASP A 64 -13.63 5.18 4.18
CA ASP A 64 -13.91 5.54 5.57
C ASP A 64 -12.90 4.89 6.54
N GLU A 65 -12.77 5.45 7.76
CA GLU A 65 -11.83 5.00 8.80
C GLU A 65 -12.04 3.51 9.15
N ARG A 66 -13.31 3.09 9.26
CA ARG A 66 -13.68 1.71 9.60
C ARG A 66 -13.16 0.74 8.54
N THR A 67 -13.37 1.04 7.26
CA THR A 67 -12.95 0.20 6.15
C THR A 67 -11.42 0.19 6.04
N LEU A 68 -10.75 1.31 6.34
CA LEU A 68 -9.29 1.36 6.38
C LEU A 68 -8.72 0.44 7.49
N HIS A 69 -9.32 0.42 8.68
CA HIS A 69 -8.96 -0.56 9.70
C HIS A 69 -9.18 -2.01 9.24
N GLN A 70 -10.26 -2.28 8.51
CA GLN A 70 -10.51 -3.63 7.97
C GLN A 70 -9.49 -4.03 6.90
N LEU A 71 -9.04 -3.08 6.08
CA LEU A 71 -7.96 -3.29 5.11
C LEU A 71 -6.63 -3.59 5.82
N LEU A 72 -6.26 -2.79 6.82
CA LEU A 72 -5.05 -2.95 7.62
C LEU A 72 -5.04 -4.26 8.42
N ALA A 73 -6.21 -4.71 8.87
CA ALA A 73 -6.41 -6.01 9.51
C ALA A 73 -6.51 -7.18 8.51
N GLY A 74 -6.43 -6.93 7.20
CA GLY A 74 -6.51 -7.95 6.16
C GLY A 74 -7.87 -8.66 6.09
N GLN A 75 -8.92 -8.03 6.62
CA GLN A 75 -10.30 -8.54 6.64
C GLN A 75 -11.05 -8.27 5.33
N VAL A 76 -10.67 -7.19 4.65
CA VAL A 76 -11.26 -6.73 3.39
C VAL A 76 -10.16 -6.55 2.35
N GLN A 77 -10.50 -6.72 1.08
CA GLN A 77 -9.60 -6.54 -0.06
C GLN A 77 -9.93 -5.22 -0.78
N LEU A 78 -8.94 -4.52 -1.32
CA LEU A 78 -9.14 -3.27 -2.04
C LEU A 78 -10.11 -3.43 -3.23
N ARG A 79 -10.07 -4.56 -3.92
CA ARG A 79 -10.95 -4.89 -5.05
C ARG A 79 -12.40 -5.17 -4.64
N SER A 80 -12.67 -5.35 -3.36
CA SER A 80 -14.02 -5.57 -2.82
C SER A 80 -14.69 -4.29 -2.32
N LEU A 81 -14.02 -3.14 -2.44
CA LEU A 81 -14.59 -1.85 -2.06
C LEU A 81 -15.70 -1.43 -3.06
N CYS A 82 -16.79 -0.87 -2.55
CA CYS A 82 -18.01 -0.55 -3.30
C CYS A 82 -18.15 0.97 -3.54
N ASP A 83 -19.17 1.38 -4.31
CA ASP A 83 -19.44 2.72 -4.89
C ASP A 83 -19.16 3.99 -4.05
N ARG A 84 -19.01 3.91 -2.71
CA ARG A 84 -18.66 5.07 -1.87
C ARG A 84 -17.16 5.19 -1.59
N GLN A 85 -16.42 4.11 -1.77
CA GLN A 85 -14.98 4.05 -1.68
C GLN A 85 -14.38 4.03 -3.09
N VAL A 86 -13.26 4.73 -3.28
CA VAL A 86 -12.63 4.88 -4.59
C VAL A 86 -11.23 4.27 -4.54
N VAL A 87 -10.96 3.37 -5.47
CA VAL A 87 -9.61 2.82 -5.69
C VAL A 87 -9.22 3.10 -7.13
N GLU A 88 -8.31 4.05 -7.33
CA GLU A 88 -7.86 4.47 -8.65
C GLU A 88 -6.37 4.18 -8.84
N GLY A 89 -6.04 3.41 -9.87
CA GLY A 89 -4.67 3.06 -10.22
C GLY A 89 -4.63 1.80 -11.08
N ASP A 90 -3.46 1.47 -11.61
CA ASP A 90 -3.34 0.24 -12.38
C ASP A 90 -3.69 -0.98 -11.53
N TYR A 91 -4.38 -1.94 -12.12
CA TYR A 91 -4.79 -3.18 -11.45
C TYR A 91 -3.61 -3.90 -10.78
N GLN A 92 -2.42 -3.86 -11.39
CA GLN A 92 -1.19 -4.40 -10.80
C GLN A 92 -0.74 -3.71 -9.50
N HIS A 93 -1.02 -2.41 -9.33
CA HIS A 93 -0.70 -1.66 -8.12
C HIS A 93 -1.71 -2.00 -7.01
N ILE A 94 -2.98 -2.18 -7.37
CA ILE A 94 -4.04 -2.65 -6.46
C ILE A 94 -3.65 -4.02 -5.89
N LEU A 95 -3.28 -4.97 -6.76
CA LEU A 95 -2.85 -6.31 -6.36
C LEU A 95 -1.61 -6.28 -5.45
N LEU A 96 -0.63 -5.44 -5.78
CA LEU A 96 0.57 -5.28 -4.96
C LEU A 96 0.20 -4.77 -3.57
N MET A 97 -0.63 -3.73 -3.49
CA MET A 97 -1.03 -3.15 -2.20
C MET A 97 -1.85 -4.14 -1.36
N GLU A 98 -2.77 -4.90 -1.96
CA GLU A 98 -3.49 -5.96 -1.25
C GLU A 98 -2.56 -7.02 -0.66
N ALA A 99 -1.55 -7.46 -1.43
CA ALA A 99 -0.58 -8.43 -0.94
C ALA A 99 0.21 -7.87 0.26
N LEU A 100 0.61 -6.59 0.20
CA LEU A 100 1.33 -5.93 1.29
C LEU A 100 0.47 -5.77 2.54
N LEU A 101 -0.80 -5.38 2.39
CA LEU A 101 -1.76 -5.29 3.50
C LEU A 101 -1.99 -6.65 4.15
N PHE A 102 -2.21 -7.69 3.34
CA PHE A 102 -2.41 -9.05 3.84
C PHE A 102 -1.21 -9.57 4.63
N LEU A 103 0.00 -9.31 4.13
CA LEU A 103 1.24 -9.66 4.82
C LEU A 103 1.39 -8.89 6.15
N GLY A 104 1.13 -7.58 6.15
CA GLY A 104 1.19 -6.73 7.35
C GLY A 104 0.20 -7.15 8.45
N ALA A 105 -1.01 -7.53 8.07
CA ALA A 105 -2.13 -7.84 8.96
C ALA A 105 -1.92 -9.08 9.85
N ARG A 106 -1.30 -10.14 9.32
CA ARG A 106 -1.26 -11.43 10.02
C ARG A 106 -0.27 -11.50 11.17
N GLY A 107 0.53 -10.45 11.39
CA GLY A 107 1.67 -10.52 12.30
C GLY A 107 2.64 -11.68 11.96
N SER A 108 2.47 -12.34 10.80
CA SER A 108 3.33 -13.40 10.29
C SER A 108 4.48 -12.78 9.49
N LEU A 109 5.02 -11.70 10.04
CA LEU A 109 6.19 -10.96 9.57
C LEU A 109 7.18 -10.85 10.72
#